data_AF-A0A3B0MK07-F1
#
_entry.id   AF-A0A3B0MK07-F1
#
_cell.length_a   1.000
_cell.length_b   1.000
_cell.length_c   1.000
_cell.angle_alpha   90.00
_cell.angle_beta   90.00
_cell.angle_gamma   90.00
#
_symmetry.space_group_name_H-M   'P 1'
#
loop_
_entity.id
_entity.type
_entity.pdbx_description
1 polymer ?
#
loop_
_entity_poly.entity_id
_entity_poly.type
_entity_poly.pdbx_seq_one_letter_code
_entity_poly.pdbx_strand_id
1 'polypeptide(L)'
;MNIDVKGHNSKIAGRDFEENTIHIEQYEESKIVNILPNIEQKDVRLLVSAQRKKLNELVKAVAENCGEEKFIIWQKVHAESGVNNINEITINQYHPIIDYLEGLLDDFKEEKDKKALIYFLLKNIDDNKKLRDDLMVYCQFKFAMESLFSELNCSQIRQALGWLYEKIHEEKNPSYIKNLFDLLGKYLKEFTVVFLVGFFIGMIIYSLFDN
;
A
#
# COMPACT_ATOMS: atom_id res chain seq x y z
N MET A 1 -11.95 10.00 66.45
CA MET A 1 -11.62 8.58 66.17
C MET A 1 -10.20 8.58 65.62
N ASN A 2 -9.23 8.00 66.35
CA ASN A 2 -7.83 8.02 65.94
C ASN A 2 -7.60 6.92 64.89
N ILE A 3 -7.15 7.30 63.70
CA ILE A 3 -6.80 6.37 62.62
C ILE A 3 -5.27 6.37 62.58
N ASP A 4 -4.69 5.23 62.95
CA ASP A 4 -3.25 5.01 62.91
C ASP A 4 -2.92 4.35 61.57
N VAL A 5 -2.27 5.09 60.67
CA VAL A 5 -1.92 4.62 59.32
C VAL A 5 -0.46 4.19 59.32
N LYS A 6 -0.23 2.87 59.34
CA LYS A 6 1.11 2.29 59.15
C LYS A 6 1.23 1.71 57.75
N GLY A 7 2.24 2.15 57.00
CA GLY A 7 2.58 1.57 55.69
C GLY A 7 3.02 0.11 55.86
N HIS A 8 2.33 -0.83 55.20
CA HIS A 8 2.53 -2.25 55.48
C HIS A 8 3.80 -2.86 54.86
N ASN A 9 4.50 -2.18 53.94
CA ASN A 9 5.71 -2.71 53.31
C ASN A 9 6.60 -1.60 52.69
N SER A 10 7.58 -1.11 53.45
CA SER A 10 8.64 -0.23 52.95
C SER A 10 10.01 -0.87 53.18
N LYS A 11 10.35 -1.89 52.38
CA LYS A 11 11.71 -2.47 52.37
C LYS A 11 12.48 -1.94 51.16
N ILE A 12 13.43 -1.04 51.41
CA ILE A 12 14.42 -0.62 50.42
C ILE A 12 15.81 -0.94 50.98
N ALA A 13 16.56 -1.78 50.27
CA ALA A 13 17.97 -2.06 50.52
C ALA A 13 18.33 -2.54 51.95
N GLY A 14 17.51 -3.40 52.55
CA GLY A 14 17.88 -4.18 53.74
C GLY A 14 18.00 -3.41 55.06
N ARG A 15 17.54 -2.16 55.12
CA ARG A 15 17.33 -1.43 56.38
C ARG A 15 15.84 -1.19 56.57
N ASP A 16 15.32 -1.62 57.71
CA ASP A 16 13.93 -1.36 58.09
C ASP A 16 13.80 0.14 58.41
N PHE A 17 13.04 0.86 57.59
CA PHE A 17 12.67 2.24 57.89
C PHE A 17 11.33 2.19 58.63
N GLU A 18 11.34 2.51 59.93
CA GLU A 18 10.11 2.79 60.66
C GLU A 18 9.67 4.21 60.30
N GLU A 19 8.64 4.33 59.46
CA GLU A 19 8.04 5.61 59.13
C GLU A 19 7.37 6.18 60.38
N ASN A 20 7.76 7.40 60.76
CA ASN A 20 7.30 8.02 61.99
C ASN A 20 5.77 8.20 61.93
N THR A 21 5.06 7.73 62.95
CA THR A 21 3.60 7.71 63.00
C THR A 21 3.05 9.13 62.85
N ILE A 22 2.38 9.40 61.72
CA ILE A 22 1.78 10.71 61.47
C ILE A 22 0.47 10.77 62.26
N HIS A 23 0.46 11.53 63.36
CA HIS A 23 -0.76 11.84 64.09
C HIS A 23 -1.54 12.92 63.35
N ILE A 24 -2.66 12.52 62.72
CA ILE A 24 -3.57 13.46 62.06
C ILE A 24 -4.62 13.89 63.08
N GLU A 25 -4.39 15.04 63.71
CA GLU A 25 -5.34 15.66 64.65
C GLU A 25 -6.42 16.40 63.85
N GLN A 26 -7.64 15.87 63.91
CA GLN A 26 -8.89 16.41 63.35
C GLN A 26 -9.00 16.49 61.81
N TYR A 27 -9.93 15.69 61.29
CA TYR A 27 -10.43 15.80 59.92
C TYR A 27 -11.67 16.72 59.88
N GLU A 28 -11.62 17.79 59.10
CA GLU A 28 -12.83 18.46 58.61
C GLU A 28 -13.34 17.67 57.39
N GLU A 29 -14.53 17.07 57.47
CA GLU A 29 -15.13 16.30 56.38
C GLU A 29 -15.21 17.08 55.05
N SER A 30 -15.27 18.41 55.13
CA SER A 30 -15.32 19.32 53.98
C SER A 30 -14.04 19.42 53.15
N LYS A 31 -12.90 18.87 53.63
CA LYS A 31 -11.61 18.87 52.90
C LYS A 31 -11.23 17.51 52.32
N ILE A 32 -12.11 16.51 52.41
CA ILE A 32 -11.90 15.21 51.78
C ILE A 32 -12.15 15.35 50.28
N VAL A 33 -11.07 15.53 49.51
CA VAL A 33 -11.13 15.41 48.05
C VAL A 33 -11.12 13.92 47.74
N ASN A 34 -12.27 13.38 47.34
CA ASN A 34 -12.37 12.01 46.89
C ASN A 34 -11.75 11.91 45.48
N ILE A 35 -10.43 11.71 45.42
CA ILE A 35 -9.71 11.46 44.17
C ILE A 35 -9.97 10.01 43.77
N LEU A 36 -11.19 9.71 43.35
CA LEU A 36 -11.43 8.51 42.57
C LEU A 36 -10.65 8.71 41.25
N PRO A 37 -9.65 7.88 40.94
CA PRO A 37 -9.10 7.91 39.59
C PRO A 37 -10.27 7.70 38.64
N ASN A 38 -10.43 8.60 37.67
CA ASN A 38 -11.36 8.42 36.57
C ASN A 38 -10.83 7.25 35.72
N ILE A 39 -10.97 6.03 36.23
CA ILE A 39 -10.81 4.82 35.47
C ILE A 39 -12.02 4.85 34.57
N GLU A 40 -11.85 5.33 33.33
CA GLU A 40 -12.80 5.07 32.26
C GLU A 40 -13.15 3.59 32.39
N GLN A 41 -14.35 3.31 32.87
CA GLN A 41 -14.85 1.95 32.95
C GLN A 41 -15.02 1.55 31.50
N LYS A 42 -13.95 1.01 30.90
CA LYS A 42 -13.99 0.35 29.60
C LYS A 42 -15.18 -0.58 29.71
N ASP A 43 -16.20 -0.35 28.89
CA ASP A 43 -17.41 -1.16 28.89
C ASP A 43 -17.03 -2.65 28.75
N VAL A 44 -16.97 -3.35 29.89
CA VAL A 44 -16.54 -4.77 29.98
C VAL A 44 -17.66 -5.69 29.51
N ARG A 45 -18.78 -5.14 29.04
CA ARG A 45 -19.87 -5.92 28.48
C ARG A 45 -19.35 -6.77 27.33
N LEU A 46 -19.69 -8.05 27.41
CA LEU A 46 -19.35 -9.03 26.38
C LEU A 46 -20.21 -8.80 25.13
N LEU A 47 -19.68 -9.23 23.98
CA LEU A 47 -20.42 -9.16 22.71
C LEU A 47 -21.77 -9.89 22.77
N VAL A 48 -22.78 -9.29 22.15
CA VAL A 48 -24.09 -9.92 21.93
C VAL A 48 -23.97 -11.01 20.86
N SER A 49 -24.83 -12.03 20.93
CA SER A 49 -24.83 -13.16 19.96
C SER A 49 -24.84 -12.70 18.50
N ALA A 50 -25.60 -11.66 18.15
CA ALA A 50 -25.64 -11.09 16.80
C ALA A 50 -24.27 -10.54 16.34
N GLN A 51 -23.55 -9.84 17.22
CA GLN A 51 -22.21 -9.31 16.93
C GLN A 51 -21.20 -10.44 16.71
N ARG A 52 -21.25 -11.49 17.55
CA ARG A 52 -20.42 -12.69 17.38
C ARG A 52 -20.71 -13.40 16.07
N LYS A 53 -21.97 -13.45 15.64
CA LYS A 53 -22.35 -14.03 14.33
C LYS A 53 -21.75 -13.23 13.18
N LYS A 54 -21.87 -11.90 13.20
CA LYS A 54 -21.27 -11.02 12.20
C LYS A 54 -19.74 -11.18 12.14
N LEU A 55 -19.08 -11.30 13.30
CA LEU A 55 -17.64 -11.53 13.37
C LEU A 55 -17.23 -12.86 12.73
N ASN A 56 -17.98 -13.93 13.00
CA ASN A 56 -17.77 -15.23 12.35
C ASN A 56 -18.00 -15.20 10.83
N GLU A 57 -18.99 -14.43 10.37
CA GLU A 57 -19.25 -14.24 8.94
C GLU A 57 -18.09 -13.48 8.27
N LEU A 58 -17.56 -12.43 8.91
CA LEU A 58 -16.39 -11.70 8.41
C LEU A 58 -15.15 -12.59 8.39
N VAL A 59 -14.86 -13.32 9.46
CA VAL A 59 -13.73 -14.27 9.50
C VAL A 59 -13.86 -15.34 8.42
N LYS A 60 -15.09 -15.82 8.15
CA LYS A 60 -15.35 -16.75 7.05
C LYS A 60 -15.07 -16.11 5.69
N ALA A 61 -15.53 -14.89 5.46
CA ALA A 61 -15.28 -14.17 4.22
C ALA A 61 -13.78 -13.91 3.99
N VAL A 62 -13.04 -13.52 5.04
CA VAL A 62 -11.58 -13.35 4.98
C VAL A 62 -10.92 -14.70 4.66
N ALA A 63 -11.23 -15.77 5.38
CA ALA A 63 -10.68 -17.10 5.12
C ALA A 63 -10.91 -17.58 3.67
N GLU A 64 -12.12 -17.39 3.13
CA GLU A 64 -12.46 -17.74 1.75
C GLU A 64 -11.67 -16.90 0.72
N ASN A 65 -11.44 -15.62 1.01
CA ASN A 65 -10.66 -14.75 0.13
C ASN A 65 -9.16 -15.04 0.22
N CYS A 66 -8.61 -15.30 1.40
CA CYS A 66 -7.19 -15.57 1.60
C CYS A 66 -6.80 -16.98 1.14
N GLY A 67 -7.76 -17.92 1.13
CA GLY A 67 -7.46 -19.35 1.02
C GLY A 67 -6.80 -19.91 2.30
N GLU A 68 -6.87 -19.18 3.42
CA GLU A 68 -6.38 -19.60 4.72
C GLU A 68 -7.51 -20.27 5.52
N GLU A 69 -7.15 -21.15 6.46
CA GLU A 69 -8.13 -21.72 7.37
C GLU A 69 -8.66 -20.67 8.35
N LYS A 70 -9.97 -20.74 8.68
CA LYS A 70 -10.61 -19.84 9.64
C LYS A 70 -9.89 -19.79 10.99
N PHE A 71 -9.29 -20.90 11.40
CA PHE A 71 -8.53 -20.98 12.65
C PHE A 71 -7.33 -20.04 12.67
N ILE A 72 -6.61 -19.89 11.55
CA ILE A 72 -5.46 -18.98 11.43
C ILE A 72 -5.93 -17.52 11.52
N ILE A 73 -7.05 -17.19 10.88
CA ILE A 73 -7.65 -15.86 10.98
C ILE A 73 -8.10 -15.57 12.42
N TRP A 74 -8.67 -16.56 13.11
CA TRP A 74 -9.00 -16.42 14.53
C TRP A 74 -7.78 -16.23 15.42
N GLN A 75 -6.65 -16.90 15.15
CA GLN A 75 -5.41 -16.65 15.89
C GLN A 75 -4.92 -15.21 15.74
N LYS A 76 -5.00 -14.66 14.52
CA LYS A 76 -4.67 -13.25 14.24
C LYS A 76 -5.59 -12.29 15.02
N VAL A 77 -6.90 -12.54 14.99
CA VAL A 77 -7.90 -11.75 15.75
C VAL A 77 -7.67 -11.85 17.26
N HIS A 78 -7.35 -13.03 17.79
CA HIS A 78 -7.06 -13.26 19.20
C HIS A 78 -5.78 -12.54 19.64
N ALA A 79 -4.74 -12.54 18.80
CA ALA A 79 -3.52 -11.78 19.05
C ALA A 79 -3.78 -10.26 19.10
N GLU A 80 -4.60 -9.74 18.18
CA GLU A 80 -4.95 -8.31 18.12
C GLU A 80 -5.81 -7.86 19.31
N SER A 81 -6.76 -8.71 19.71
CA SER A 81 -7.68 -8.40 20.81
C SER A 81 -7.11 -8.72 22.20
N GLY A 82 -6.04 -9.51 22.27
CA GLY A 82 -5.45 -9.98 23.53
C GLY A 82 -6.32 -10.98 24.29
N VAL A 83 -7.30 -11.61 23.62
CA VAL A 83 -8.18 -12.62 24.23
C VAL A 83 -7.99 -14.00 23.59
N ASN A 84 -8.27 -15.07 24.33
CA ASN A 84 -8.08 -16.44 23.83
C ASN A 84 -9.35 -17.02 23.21
N ASN A 85 -10.51 -16.38 23.45
CA ASN A 85 -11.81 -16.86 23.02
C ASN A 85 -12.71 -15.70 22.56
N ILE A 86 -13.50 -15.92 21.50
CA ILE A 86 -14.53 -15.00 21.03
C ILE A 86 -15.52 -14.56 22.13
N ASN A 87 -15.74 -15.41 23.13
CA ASN A 87 -16.65 -15.11 24.23
C ASN A 87 -16.09 -14.08 25.23
N GLU A 88 -14.78 -13.84 25.22
CA GLU A 88 -14.07 -12.90 26.09
C GLU A 88 -13.95 -11.50 25.45
N ILE A 89 -14.27 -11.38 24.15
CA ILE A 89 -14.25 -10.10 23.44
C ILE A 89 -15.31 -9.17 24.04
N THR A 90 -14.88 -7.96 24.36
CA THR A 90 -15.73 -6.88 24.89
C THR A 90 -16.29 -6.01 23.76
N ILE A 91 -17.37 -5.27 24.03
CA ILE A 91 -18.00 -4.36 23.05
C ILE A 91 -17.00 -3.31 22.54
N ASN A 92 -16.09 -2.82 23.39
CA ASN A 92 -15.09 -1.82 22.97
C ASN A 92 -14.07 -2.38 21.96
N GLN A 93 -13.82 -3.68 21.99
CA GLN A 93 -12.91 -4.35 21.06
C GLN A 93 -13.61 -4.70 19.75
N TYR A 94 -14.94 -4.65 19.69
CA TYR A 94 -15.71 -5.06 18.51
C TYR A 94 -15.34 -4.28 17.25
N HIS A 95 -15.40 -2.95 17.32
CA HIS A 95 -15.12 -2.09 16.17
C HIS A 95 -13.65 -2.17 15.73
N PRO A 96 -12.66 -2.07 16.64
CA PRO A 96 -11.26 -2.28 16.28
C PRO A 96 -11.00 -3.62 15.56
N ILE A 97 -11.63 -4.72 16.00
CA ILE A 97 -11.47 -6.02 15.34
C ILE A 97 -12.11 -6.04 13.96
N ILE A 98 -13.26 -5.38 13.77
CA ILE A 98 -13.87 -5.25 12.44
C ILE A 98 -12.94 -4.48 11.51
N ASP A 99 -12.46 -3.32 11.95
CA ASP A 99 -11.57 -2.48 11.14
C ASP A 99 -10.28 -3.25 10.78
N TYR A 100 -9.75 -4.03 11.72
CA TYR A 100 -8.63 -4.94 11.48
C TYR A 100 -8.94 -6.03 10.44
N LEU A 101 -10.10 -6.69 10.54
CA LEU A 101 -10.51 -7.74 9.59
C LEU A 101 -10.78 -7.18 8.19
N GLU A 102 -11.35 -5.97 8.10
CA GLU A 102 -11.56 -5.26 6.84
C GLU A 102 -10.22 -4.84 6.23
N GLY A 103 -9.30 -4.29 7.03
CA GLY A 103 -7.94 -3.97 6.58
C GLY A 103 -7.18 -5.19 6.08
N LEU A 104 -7.26 -6.33 6.77
CA LEU A 104 -6.71 -7.59 6.28
C LEU A 104 -7.27 -7.95 4.90
N LEU A 105 -8.59 -7.84 4.71
CA LEU A 105 -9.24 -8.16 3.44
C LEU A 105 -8.71 -7.27 2.30
N ASP A 106 -8.56 -5.97 2.56
CA ASP A 106 -8.01 -5.02 1.60
C ASP A 106 -6.55 -5.34 1.25
N ASP A 107 -5.71 -5.66 2.24
CA ASP A 107 -4.32 -6.07 2.02
C ASP A 107 -4.23 -7.33 1.14
N PHE A 108 -5.08 -8.32 1.41
CA PHE A 108 -5.14 -9.55 0.61
C PHE A 108 -5.62 -9.30 -0.82
N LYS A 109 -6.55 -8.37 -1.02
CA LYS A 109 -7.01 -7.99 -2.35
C LYS A 109 -5.90 -7.28 -3.11
N GLU A 110 -5.18 -6.37 -2.47
CA GLU A 110 -4.03 -5.70 -3.07
C GLU A 110 -2.94 -6.71 -3.46
N GLU A 111 -2.63 -7.67 -2.60
CA GLU A 111 -1.67 -8.74 -2.90
C GLU A 111 -2.11 -9.65 -4.06
N LYS A 112 -3.40 -9.94 -4.19
CA LYS A 112 -3.93 -10.67 -5.36
C LYS A 112 -3.78 -9.85 -6.64
N ASP A 113 -4.14 -8.57 -6.62
CA ASP A 113 -4.01 -7.68 -7.76
C ASP A 113 -2.53 -7.54 -8.17
N LYS A 114 -1.64 -7.40 -7.18
CA LYS A 114 -0.18 -7.39 -7.37
C LYS A 114 0.29 -8.67 -8.07
N LYS A 115 -0.08 -9.85 -7.56
CA LYS A 115 0.28 -11.15 -8.16
C LYS A 115 -0.24 -11.28 -9.59
N ALA A 116 -1.48 -10.85 -9.85
CA ALA A 116 -2.05 -10.84 -11.18
C ALA A 116 -1.25 -9.94 -12.13
N LEU A 117 -0.90 -8.72 -11.71
CA LEU A 117 -0.09 -7.80 -12.50
C LEU A 117 1.32 -8.33 -12.78
N ILE A 118 1.98 -8.95 -11.79
CA ILE A 118 3.28 -9.61 -11.99
C ILE A 118 3.14 -10.75 -13.00
N TYR A 119 2.11 -11.58 -12.89
CA TYR A 119 1.85 -12.64 -13.86
C TYR A 119 1.65 -12.09 -15.27
N PHE A 120 0.85 -11.03 -15.44
CA PHE A 120 0.69 -10.35 -16.72
C PHE A 120 2.02 -9.81 -17.25
N LEU A 121 2.83 -9.18 -16.40
CA LEU A 121 4.14 -8.64 -16.76
C LEU A 121 5.06 -9.76 -17.26
N LEU A 122 5.20 -10.84 -16.49
CA LEU A 122 6.02 -12.00 -16.87
C LEU A 122 5.52 -12.65 -18.17
N LYS A 123 4.21 -12.81 -18.33
CA LYS A 123 3.62 -13.40 -19.55
C LYS A 123 3.91 -12.59 -20.81
N ASN A 124 3.94 -11.26 -20.72
CA ASN A 124 4.27 -10.40 -21.87
C ASN A 124 5.78 -10.36 -22.17
N ILE A 125 6.61 -10.81 -21.25
CA ILE A 125 8.07 -10.79 -21.35
C ILE A 125 8.65 -12.16 -21.74
N ASP A 126 7.89 -13.25 -21.51
CA ASP A 126 8.37 -14.64 -21.62
C ASP A 126 9.02 -14.96 -22.98
N ASP A 127 8.50 -14.39 -24.06
CA ASP A 127 9.00 -14.64 -25.42
C ASP A 127 10.23 -13.76 -25.80
N ASN A 128 10.58 -12.74 -25.02
CA ASN A 128 11.62 -11.76 -25.40
C ASN A 128 12.60 -11.43 -24.27
N LYS A 129 13.67 -12.23 -24.19
CA LYS A 129 14.75 -12.08 -23.20
C LYS A 129 15.37 -10.66 -23.16
N LYS A 130 15.50 -10.00 -24.31
CA LYS A 130 16.05 -8.64 -24.38
C LYS A 130 15.13 -7.62 -23.71
N LEU A 131 13.82 -7.77 -23.91
CA LEU A 131 12.79 -6.92 -23.33
C LEU A 131 12.73 -7.09 -21.79
N ARG A 132 12.98 -8.32 -21.31
CA ARG A 132 13.15 -8.61 -19.87
C ARG A 132 14.30 -7.83 -19.26
N ASP A 133 15.47 -7.90 -19.89
CA ASP A 133 16.69 -7.27 -19.39
C ASP A 133 16.54 -5.74 -19.41
N ASP A 134 15.97 -5.18 -20.47
CA ASP A 134 15.68 -3.75 -20.56
C ASP A 134 14.68 -3.26 -19.50
N LEU A 135 13.66 -4.07 -19.18
CA LEU A 135 12.71 -3.76 -18.11
C LEU A 135 13.39 -3.81 -16.74
N MET A 136 14.29 -4.77 -16.52
CA MET A 136 15.04 -4.88 -15.28
C MET A 136 15.93 -3.64 -15.06
N VAL A 137 16.60 -3.17 -16.11
CA VAL A 137 17.38 -1.91 -16.07
C VAL A 137 16.48 -0.70 -15.80
N TYR A 138 15.30 -0.63 -16.43
CA TYR A 138 14.34 0.45 -16.16
C TYR A 138 13.90 0.46 -14.69
N CYS A 139 13.55 -0.70 -14.15
CA CYS A 139 13.15 -0.83 -12.75
C CYS A 139 14.29 -0.49 -11.79
N GLN A 140 15.51 -0.94 -12.07
CA GLN A 140 16.72 -0.61 -11.30
C GLN A 140 16.97 0.90 -11.28
N PHE A 141 16.87 1.57 -12.43
CA PHE A 141 17.13 3.00 -12.53
C PHE A 141 16.03 3.85 -11.88
N LYS A 142 14.77 3.49 -12.11
CA LYS A 142 13.62 4.28 -11.64
C LYS A 142 13.29 4.07 -10.17
N PHE A 143 13.52 2.87 -9.66
CA PHE A 143 13.12 2.47 -8.30
C PHE A 143 14.30 2.12 -7.39
N ALA A 144 15.55 2.22 -7.87
CA ALA A 144 16.77 1.93 -7.11
C ALA A 144 16.77 0.54 -6.44
N MET A 145 16.21 -0.47 -7.13
CA MET A 145 15.97 -1.80 -6.56
C MET A 145 16.92 -2.85 -7.14
N GLU A 146 17.46 -3.74 -6.31
CA GLU A 146 18.59 -4.59 -6.72
C GLU A 146 18.23 -5.82 -7.55
N SER A 147 17.03 -6.42 -7.45
CA SER A 147 16.82 -7.73 -8.14
C SER A 147 15.40 -8.25 -8.36
N LEU A 148 14.43 -8.06 -7.45
CA LEU A 148 13.15 -8.80 -7.54
C LEU A 148 11.92 -7.96 -7.93
N PHE A 149 11.26 -8.38 -9.01
CA PHE A 149 9.91 -7.92 -9.39
C PHE A 149 8.85 -8.16 -8.29
N SER A 150 9.09 -9.08 -7.34
CA SER A 150 8.14 -9.41 -6.26
C SER A 150 8.06 -8.34 -5.16
N GLU A 151 9.10 -7.52 -5.03
CA GLU A 151 9.17 -6.49 -3.98
C GLU A 151 8.54 -5.16 -4.42
N LEU A 152 8.16 -5.03 -5.69
CA LEU A 152 7.56 -3.80 -6.20
C LEU A 152 6.14 -3.61 -5.66
N ASN A 153 5.81 -2.38 -5.32
CA ASN A 153 4.44 -1.95 -5.01
C ASN A 153 3.58 -1.99 -6.29
N CYS A 154 2.27 -2.22 -6.17
CA CYS A 154 1.26 -2.14 -7.23
C CYS A 154 1.44 -0.92 -8.15
N SER A 155 1.69 0.27 -7.58
CA SER A 155 1.93 1.50 -8.36
C SER A 155 3.17 1.39 -9.25
N GLN A 156 4.27 0.82 -8.73
CA GLN A 156 5.52 0.65 -9.46
C GLN A 156 5.37 -0.40 -10.58
N ILE A 157 4.64 -1.50 -10.32
CA ILE A 157 4.35 -2.54 -11.32
C ILE A 157 3.51 -1.97 -12.46
N ARG A 158 2.47 -1.17 -12.17
CA ARG A 158 1.67 -0.52 -13.21
C ARG A 158 2.49 0.44 -14.06
N GLN A 159 3.41 1.19 -13.46
CA GLN A 159 4.33 2.06 -14.19
C GLN A 159 5.28 1.26 -15.09
N ALA A 160 5.82 0.15 -14.59
CA ALA A 160 6.67 -0.76 -15.35
C ALA A 160 5.91 -1.38 -16.53
N LEU A 161 4.66 -1.80 -16.33
CA LEU A 161 3.76 -2.28 -17.39
C LEU A 161 3.48 -1.20 -18.44
N GLY A 162 3.20 0.04 -18.02
CA GLY A 162 2.95 1.15 -18.94
C GLY A 162 4.14 1.39 -19.88
N TRP A 163 5.35 1.43 -19.32
CA TRP A 163 6.58 1.55 -20.09
C TRP A 163 6.80 0.33 -21.02
N LEU A 164 6.48 -0.88 -20.56
CA LEU A 164 6.59 -2.10 -21.37
C LEU A 164 5.69 -2.03 -22.62
N TYR A 165 4.44 -1.61 -22.45
CA TYR A 165 3.50 -1.45 -23.56
C TYR A 165 3.96 -0.38 -24.55
N GLU A 166 4.43 0.76 -24.07
CA GLU A 166 4.99 1.84 -24.91
C GLU A 166 6.14 1.31 -25.78
N LYS A 167 7.10 0.61 -25.17
CA LYS A 167 8.25 0.05 -25.88
C LYS A 167 7.88 -1.03 -26.90
N ILE A 168 6.93 -1.92 -26.58
CA ILE A 168 6.40 -2.91 -27.54
C ILE A 168 5.70 -2.21 -28.71
N HIS A 169 4.98 -1.11 -28.46
CA HIS A 169 4.32 -0.33 -29.51
C HIS A 169 5.31 0.44 -30.40
N GLU A 170 6.40 0.97 -29.83
CA GLU A 170 7.48 1.60 -30.58
C GLU A 170 8.22 0.60 -31.49
N GLU A 171 8.50 -0.61 -31.00
CA GLU A 171 9.13 -1.67 -31.80
C GLU A 171 8.24 -2.17 -32.95
N LYS A 172 6.90 -2.15 -32.77
CA LYS A 172 5.93 -2.54 -33.82
C LYS A 172 5.66 -1.44 -34.85
N ASN A 173 5.96 -0.19 -34.53
CA ASN A 173 5.84 0.94 -35.44
C ASN A 173 7.21 1.58 -35.77
N PRO A 174 8.15 0.87 -36.42
CA PRO A 174 9.40 1.48 -36.87
C PRO A 174 9.21 2.43 -38.08
N SER A 175 7.98 2.83 -38.41
CA SER A 175 7.53 2.99 -39.80
C SER A 175 6.77 4.29 -40.07
N TYR A 176 7.26 5.41 -39.57
CA TYR A 176 6.88 6.71 -40.15
C TYR A 176 8.09 7.50 -40.62
N ILE A 177 9.13 7.60 -39.79
CA ILE A 177 10.35 8.35 -40.14
C ILE A 177 11.21 7.61 -41.17
N LYS A 178 11.32 6.28 -41.08
CA LYS A 178 12.07 5.49 -42.09
C LYS A 178 11.41 5.55 -43.47
N ASN A 179 10.09 5.47 -43.54
CA ASN A 179 9.36 5.57 -44.81
C ASN A 179 9.48 6.95 -45.46
N LEU A 180 9.61 8.03 -44.68
CA LEU A 180 9.71 9.39 -45.24
C LEU A 180 11.04 9.62 -45.95
N PHE A 181 12.15 9.14 -45.37
CA PHE A 181 13.46 9.20 -46.02
C PHE A 181 13.57 8.25 -47.22
N ASP A 182 12.95 7.07 -47.14
CA ASP A 182 12.93 6.10 -48.24
C ASP A 182 12.05 6.57 -49.42
N LEU A 183 10.94 7.26 -49.13
CA LEU A 183 10.11 7.95 -50.11
C LEU A 183 10.86 9.14 -50.73
N LEU A 184 11.56 9.97 -49.95
CA LEU A 184 12.37 11.07 -50.48
C LEU A 184 13.48 10.56 -51.40
N GLY A 185 14.16 9.48 -51.03
CA GLY A 185 15.21 8.88 -51.86
C GLY A 185 14.67 8.30 -53.17
N LYS A 186 13.47 7.70 -53.15
CA LYS A 186 12.85 7.07 -54.32
C LYS A 186 12.27 8.08 -55.32
N TYR A 187 11.72 9.20 -54.84
CA TYR A 187 11.12 10.23 -55.68
C TYR A 187 12.04 11.45 -55.93
N LEU A 188 13.27 11.45 -55.41
CA LEU A 188 14.25 12.53 -55.60
C LEU A 188 14.42 12.91 -57.08
N LYS A 189 14.40 11.91 -57.97
CA LYS A 189 14.53 12.11 -59.42
C LYS A 189 13.33 12.83 -60.02
N GLU A 190 12.11 12.51 -59.60
CA GLU A 190 10.89 13.18 -60.11
C GLU A 190 10.80 14.61 -59.58
N PHE A 191 11.15 14.84 -58.31
CA PHE A 191 11.23 16.19 -57.74
C PHE A 191 12.25 17.07 -58.45
N THR A 192 13.43 16.53 -58.81
CA THR A 192 14.43 17.31 -59.57
C THR A 192 13.94 17.72 -60.95
N VAL A 193 13.14 16.89 -61.63
CA VAL A 193 12.59 17.22 -62.96
C VAL A 193 11.55 18.32 -62.85
N VAL A 194 10.61 18.23 -61.89
CA VAL A 194 9.59 19.26 -61.68
C VAL A 194 10.23 20.59 -61.28
N PHE A 195 11.27 20.56 -60.43
CA PHE A 195 12.00 21.76 -60.02
C PHE A 195 12.75 22.41 -61.20
N LEU A 196 13.41 21.62 -62.05
CA LEU A 196 14.08 22.14 -63.25
C LEU A 196 13.08 22.77 -64.22
N VAL A 197 11.94 22.11 -64.48
CA VAL A 197 10.90 22.65 -65.36
C VAL A 197 10.34 23.96 -64.80
N GLY A 198 10.05 24.02 -63.49
CA GLY A 198 9.61 25.25 -62.82
C GLY A 198 10.65 26.37 -62.89
N PHE A 199 11.93 26.04 -62.71
CA PHE A 199 13.03 26.99 -62.81
C PHE A 199 13.16 27.58 -64.22
N PHE A 200 13.07 26.75 -65.27
CA PHE A 200 13.12 27.21 -66.64
C PHE A 200 11.91 28.07 -67.02
N ILE A 201 10.71 27.72 -66.57
CA ILE A 201 9.50 28.55 -66.77
C ILE A 201 9.66 29.90 -66.07
N GLY A 202 10.16 29.90 -64.84
CA GLY A 202 10.43 31.13 -64.08
C GLY A 202 11.45 32.03 -64.79
N MET A 203 12.55 31.45 -65.30
CA MET A 203 13.56 32.17 -66.09
C MET A 203 12.99 32.78 -67.37
N ILE A 204 12.12 32.06 -68.08
CA ILE A 204 11.47 32.56 -69.30
C ILE A 204 10.54 33.73 -68.98
N ILE A 205 9.71 33.61 -67.93
CA ILE A 205 8.82 34.69 -67.47
C ILE A 205 9.64 35.91 -67.04
N TYR A 206 10.71 35.70 -66.29
CA TYR A 206 11.61 36.78 -65.88
C TYR A 206 12.22 37.49 -67.10
N SER A 207 12.75 36.76 -68.09
CA SER A 207 13.31 37.35 -69.30
C SER A 207 12.30 38.07 -70.19
N LEU A 208 11.02 37.67 -70.14
CA LEU A 208 9.94 38.35 -70.84
C LEU A 208 9.50 39.65 -70.15
N PHE A 209 9.78 39.79 -68.85
CA PHE A 209 9.42 40.97 -68.06
C PHE A 209 10.57 42.00 -67.97
N ASP A 210 11.81 41.57 -68.24
CA ASP A 210 13.04 42.38 -68.18
C ASP A 210 13.43 42.99 -69.55
N ASN A 211 12.57 42.86 -70.57
CA ASN A 211 12.75 43.37 -71.95
C ASN A 211 11.55 44.20 -72.39
#